data_AF-A0A0S8H8F7-F1
#
_entry.id   AF-A0A0S8H8F7-F1
#
_cell.length_a   1.000
_cell.length_b   1.000
_cell.length_c   1.000
_cell.angle_alpha   90.00
_cell.angle_beta   90.00
_cell.angle_gamma   90.00
#
_symmetry.space_group_name_H-M   'P 1'
#
loop_
_entity.id
_entity.type
_entity.pdbx_description
1 polymer ?
#
loop_
_entity_poly.entity_id
_entity_poly.type
_entity_poly.pdbx_seq_one_letter_code
_entity_poly.pdbx_strand_id
1 'polypeptide(L)'
;MAVNFTGSLSSEDGGILGSGPWVTETTPTTLVWVVDNETTPGYWHYSYTFAVPRKDISHLIIEISPDLTYQEKRSLYNSMTWSGGVAEFQTYRPGPGTPNLPASFYGMKLDVSASDTALSFSFDTLRMPVWGDFYAKDGKEGQVDCTVWNAGFLTPDPPADPADPGYVAPANGAYLNKLLVPDTQTGPGAGTLEIIKFFDGAVPPPEWDPAGWEFRLEGGPDQVNLLLTTGGDGSVSQPGLTPGDYTLTEINIPPAWQLTRVLYDGLEWQNGLTVAVVDGQTTSVMFGNIPEPAALALLGLGGAALLLRRRR
;
A
#
# COMPACT_ATOMS: atom_id res chain seq x y z
N MET A 1 -3.14 11.11 -9.34
CA MET A 1 -2.28 12.20 -9.85
C MET A 1 -0.86 11.92 -9.42
N ALA A 2 0.13 12.27 -10.25
CA ALA A 2 1.54 12.20 -9.91
C ALA A 2 1.86 13.09 -8.69
N VAL A 3 2.52 12.53 -7.70
CA VAL A 3 2.96 13.23 -6.48
C VAL A 3 4.42 12.90 -6.23
N ASN A 4 5.20 13.93 -5.93
CA ASN A 4 6.61 13.81 -5.60
C ASN A 4 6.96 14.83 -4.51
N PHE A 5 7.49 14.34 -3.39
CA PHE A 5 7.97 15.11 -2.26
C PHE A 5 9.48 14.88 -2.08
N THR A 6 10.18 15.95 -1.74
CA THR A 6 11.62 15.93 -1.49
C THR A 6 11.90 16.69 -0.20
N GLY A 7 12.93 16.28 0.53
CA GLY A 7 13.36 17.02 1.70
C GLY A 7 14.72 16.58 2.21
N SER A 8 15.23 17.33 3.19
CA SER A 8 16.50 17.05 3.83
C SER A 8 16.55 17.59 5.25
N LEU A 9 17.34 16.93 6.09
CA LEU A 9 17.79 17.43 7.39
C LEU A 9 19.32 17.49 7.42
N SER A 10 19.89 18.47 8.12
CA SER A 10 21.33 18.66 8.26
C SER A 10 21.73 18.93 9.71
N SER A 11 22.95 18.55 10.11
CA SER A 11 23.50 19.02 11.38
C SER A 11 23.99 20.48 11.31
N GLU A 12 24.21 21.02 10.11
CA GLU A 12 24.69 22.40 9.90
C GLU A 12 23.64 23.45 10.28
N ASP A 13 22.37 23.18 9.98
CA ASP A 13 21.24 24.07 10.29
C ASP A 13 20.52 23.71 11.59
N GLY A 14 21.05 22.71 12.32
CA GLY A 14 20.45 22.20 13.55
C GLY A 14 19.23 21.32 13.35
N GLY A 15 18.91 20.89 12.12
CA GLY A 15 17.86 19.91 11.83
C GLY A 15 18.19 18.50 12.34
N ILE A 16 19.47 18.18 12.52
CA ILE A 16 19.99 16.94 13.11
C ILE A 16 20.77 17.27 14.37
N LEU A 17 20.40 16.63 15.48
CA LEU A 17 21.12 16.66 16.75
C LEU A 17 21.84 15.33 16.97
N GLY A 18 22.81 15.34 17.88
CA GLY A 18 23.58 14.13 18.15
C GLY A 18 24.79 14.35 19.03
N SER A 19 25.73 13.42 18.95
CA SER A 19 26.98 13.44 19.68
C SER A 19 28.14 12.87 18.87
N GLY A 20 29.36 13.25 19.27
CA GLY A 20 30.58 12.79 18.64
C GLY A 20 30.84 13.44 17.27
N PRO A 21 31.74 12.85 16.46
CA PRO A 21 32.19 13.45 15.21
C PRO A 21 31.08 13.63 14.18
N TRP A 22 29.92 12.98 14.34
CA TRP A 22 28.79 13.17 13.42
C TRP A 22 28.19 14.58 13.48
N VAL A 23 28.39 15.33 14.57
CA VAL A 23 27.82 16.69 14.71
C VAL A 23 28.84 17.75 15.12
N THR A 24 30.10 17.36 15.39
CA THR A 24 31.17 18.30 15.77
C THR A 24 32.13 18.64 14.63
N GLU A 25 32.04 17.93 13.50
CA GLU A 25 32.88 18.16 12.33
C GLU A 25 32.36 19.32 11.47
N THR A 26 33.22 19.85 10.60
CA THR A 26 32.85 20.94 9.69
C THR A 26 31.98 20.48 8.52
N THR A 27 32.14 19.22 8.10
CA THR A 27 31.22 18.59 7.14
C THR A 27 30.00 18.10 7.90
N PRO A 28 28.77 18.46 7.49
CA PRO A 28 27.59 18.07 8.24
C PRO A 28 27.19 16.62 8.01
N THR A 29 26.52 16.05 9.01
CA THR A 29 25.66 14.88 8.80
C THR A 29 24.40 15.33 8.06
N THR A 30 23.95 14.55 7.08
CA THR A 30 22.76 14.83 6.27
C THR A 30 21.89 13.60 6.12
N LEU A 31 20.58 13.83 6.06
CA LEU A 31 19.59 12.82 5.67
C LEU A 31 18.67 13.46 4.63
N VAL A 32 18.64 12.91 3.42
CA VAL A 32 17.85 13.38 2.27
C VAL A 32 16.82 12.32 1.92
N TRP A 33 15.62 12.75 1.52
CA TRP A 33 14.58 11.84 1.05
C TRP A 33 13.89 12.33 -0.22
N VAL A 34 13.39 11.35 -0.97
CA VAL A 34 12.42 11.50 -2.07
C VAL A 34 11.29 10.51 -1.81
N VAL A 35 10.05 10.99 -1.91
CA VAL A 35 8.84 10.17 -1.78
C VAL A 35 7.90 10.46 -2.94
N ASP A 36 7.57 9.46 -3.73
CA ASP A 36 6.74 9.64 -4.91
C ASP A 36 5.80 8.45 -5.15
N ASN A 37 4.81 8.62 -6.02
CA ASN A 37 3.90 7.55 -6.44
C ASN A 37 4.01 7.22 -7.94
N GLU A 38 5.12 7.62 -8.57
CA GLU A 38 5.36 7.50 -10.01
C GLU A 38 6.39 6.41 -10.34
N THR A 39 7.42 6.27 -9.50
CA THR A 39 8.51 5.30 -9.63
C THR A 39 7.95 3.87 -9.66
N THR A 40 6.99 3.58 -8.79
CA THR A 40 6.28 2.30 -8.74
C THR A 40 4.78 2.56 -8.73
N PRO A 41 4.11 2.59 -9.91
CA PRO A 41 2.68 2.88 -10.00
C PRO A 41 1.84 1.96 -9.10
N GLY A 42 0.96 2.56 -8.29
CA GLY A 42 0.14 1.84 -7.30
C GLY A 42 0.77 1.72 -5.90
N TYR A 43 2.01 2.20 -5.72
CA TYR A 43 2.71 2.25 -4.45
C TYR A 43 3.30 3.63 -4.20
N TRP A 44 3.63 3.91 -2.94
CA TRP A 44 4.57 4.95 -2.58
C TRP A 44 5.99 4.39 -2.62
N HIS A 45 6.85 5.05 -3.37
CA HIS A 45 8.28 4.81 -3.40
C HIS A 45 8.97 5.76 -2.42
N TYR A 46 9.73 5.21 -1.48
CA TYR A 46 10.57 5.98 -0.57
C TYR A 46 12.02 5.75 -0.92
N SER A 47 12.80 6.82 -1.06
CA SER A 47 14.24 6.78 -1.26
C SER A 47 14.91 7.68 -0.24
N TYR A 48 15.92 7.16 0.46
CA TYR A 48 16.68 7.90 1.45
C TYR A 48 18.18 7.83 1.16
N THR A 49 18.88 8.94 1.42
CA THR A 49 20.33 9.02 1.45
C THR A 49 20.76 9.63 2.78
N PHE A 50 21.46 8.85 3.60
CA PHE A 50 22.04 9.27 4.88
C PHE A 50 23.56 9.34 4.74
N ALA A 51 24.19 10.44 5.15
CA ALA A 51 25.64 10.61 5.10
C ALA A 51 26.18 11.29 6.35
N VAL A 52 27.33 10.83 6.83
CA VAL A 52 28.03 11.31 8.03
C VAL A 52 29.46 11.74 7.66
N PRO A 53 30.08 12.70 8.38
CA PRO A 53 31.38 13.25 8.00
C PRO A 53 32.54 12.24 8.10
N ARG A 54 32.50 11.35 9.10
CA ARG A 54 33.46 10.28 9.34
C ARG A 54 32.89 9.31 10.37
N LYS A 55 33.64 8.23 10.66
CA LYS A 55 33.14 7.04 11.35
C LYS A 55 32.13 6.30 10.47
N ASP A 56 31.79 5.09 10.87
CA ASP A 56 31.04 4.18 10.02
C ASP A 56 29.57 4.21 10.43
N ILE A 57 28.64 3.99 9.51
CA ILE A 57 27.24 3.80 9.90
C ILE A 57 27.08 2.35 10.36
N SER A 58 26.67 2.12 11.61
CA SER A 58 26.38 0.77 12.10
C SER A 58 24.90 0.45 11.96
N HIS A 59 24.03 1.40 12.31
CA HIS A 59 22.59 1.26 12.19
C HIS A 59 21.94 2.59 11.80
N LEU A 60 20.97 2.53 10.90
CA LEU A 60 19.98 3.58 10.67
C LEU A 60 18.59 3.01 10.98
N ILE A 61 17.78 3.76 11.71
CA ILE A 61 16.41 3.38 12.06
C ILE A 61 15.50 4.50 11.57
N ILE A 62 14.60 4.16 10.65
CA ILE A 62 13.52 5.05 10.19
C ILE A 62 12.23 4.64 10.88
N GLU A 63 11.49 5.61 11.39
CA GLU A 63 10.17 5.36 11.96
C GLU A 63 9.23 4.71 10.94
N ILE A 64 8.42 3.78 11.43
CA ILE A 64 7.41 3.09 10.62
C ILE A 64 6.28 2.64 11.52
N SER A 65 5.14 2.27 10.95
CA SER A 65 3.99 1.86 11.75
C SER A 65 4.23 0.62 12.60
N PRO A 66 3.78 0.62 13.87
CA PRO A 66 3.85 -0.55 14.73
C PRO A 66 2.89 -1.67 14.32
N ASP A 67 1.88 -1.36 13.50
CA ASP A 67 0.79 -2.27 13.12
C ASP A 67 1.06 -3.03 11.80
N LEU A 68 2.30 -3.00 11.28
CA LEU A 68 2.67 -3.77 10.09
C LEU A 68 2.44 -5.28 10.30
N THR A 69 1.63 -5.86 9.41
CA THR A 69 1.45 -7.30 9.28
C THR A 69 2.75 -7.99 8.84
N TYR A 70 2.82 -9.31 9.01
CA TYR A 70 3.95 -10.09 8.51
C TYR A 70 4.14 -9.94 6.99
N GLN A 71 3.05 -9.86 6.22
CA GLN A 71 3.11 -9.71 4.77
C GLN A 71 3.58 -8.33 4.34
N GLU A 72 3.19 -7.27 5.03
CA GLU A 72 3.70 -5.92 4.77
C GLU A 72 5.19 -5.82 5.08
N LYS A 73 5.65 -6.36 6.21
CA LYS A 73 7.09 -6.42 6.54
C LYS A 73 7.88 -7.17 5.47
N ARG A 74 7.33 -8.28 4.98
CA ARG A 74 7.94 -9.07 3.90
C ARG A 74 7.94 -8.32 2.56
N SER A 75 6.89 -7.57 2.25
CA SER A 75 6.78 -6.79 1.02
C SER A 75 7.76 -5.62 1.01
N LEU A 76 7.85 -4.88 2.12
CA LEU A 76 8.87 -3.85 2.35
C LEU A 76 10.26 -4.41 2.11
N TYR A 77 10.60 -5.53 2.77
CA TYR A 77 11.90 -6.17 2.61
C TYR A 77 12.18 -6.60 1.16
N ASN A 78 11.21 -7.22 0.48
CA ASN A 78 11.40 -7.69 -0.89
C ASN A 78 11.54 -6.57 -1.93
N SER A 79 10.91 -5.41 -1.68
CA SER A 79 11.04 -4.22 -2.53
C SER A 79 12.32 -3.42 -2.27
N MET A 80 13.02 -3.71 -1.18
CA MET A 80 14.09 -2.86 -0.71
C MET A 80 15.35 -2.99 -1.54
N THR A 81 15.84 -1.85 -2.03
CA THR A 81 17.09 -1.77 -2.78
C THR A 81 18.22 -1.35 -1.84
N TRP A 82 18.93 -2.33 -1.28
CA TRP A 82 20.14 -2.13 -0.50
C TRP A 82 20.97 -3.43 -0.39
N SER A 83 22.29 -3.30 -0.23
CA SER A 83 23.27 -4.39 -0.08
C SER A 83 23.51 -4.86 1.36
N GLY A 84 22.67 -4.44 2.32
CA GLY A 84 22.82 -4.77 3.75
C GLY A 84 22.17 -6.09 4.17
N GLY A 85 22.06 -6.27 5.50
CA GLY A 85 21.36 -7.40 6.11
C GLY A 85 19.82 -7.30 6.03
N VAL A 86 19.14 -8.23 6.69
CA VAL A 86 17.66 -8.19 6.82
C VAL A 86 17.26 -7.03 7.72
N ALA A 87 16.31 -6.21 7.27
CA ALA A 87 15.78 -5.14 8.10
C ALA A 87 14.98 -5.70 9.29
N GLU A 88 15.19 -5.10 10.46
CA GLU A 88 14.48 -5.47 11.69
C GLU A 88 13.36 -4.48 11.99
N PHE A 89 12.20 -4.99 12.41
CA PHE A 89 11.01 -4.18 12.70
C PHE A 89 10.58 -4.39 14.15
N GLN A 90 10.78 -3.38 15.00
CA GLN A 90 10.42 -3.45 16.42
C GLN A 90 10.36 -2.06 17.06
N THR A 91 9.90 -2.03 18.32
CA THR A 91 10.07 -0.85 19.18
C THR A 91 11.50 -0.78 19.70
N TYR A 92 12.22 0.26 19.33
CA TYR A 92 13.53 0.58 19.87
C TYR A 92 13.36 1.45 21.11
N ARG A 93 14.15 1.18 22.16
CA ARG A 93 14.09 1.86 23.46
C ARG A 93 15.46 2.41 23.81
N PRO A 94 15.57 3.52 24.56
CA PRO A 94 16.87 4.02 25.00
C PRO A 94 17.63 2.95 25.80
N GLY A 95 18.88 2.69 25.42
CA GLY A 95 19.69 1.64 26.05
C GLY A 95 21.04 1.41 25.37
N PRO A 96 21.82 0.40 25.79
CA PRO A 96 23.17 0.17 25.27
C PRO A 96 23.23 -0.08 23.75
N GLY A 97 22.17 -0.66 23.16
CA GLY A 97 22.08 -0.87 21.71
C GLY A 97 21.76 0.41 20.91
N THR A 98 21.18 1.40 21.58
CA THR A 98 20.60 2.65 21.04
C THR A 98 20.93 3.79 22.03
N PRO A 99 22.23 4.06 22.25
CA PRO A 99 22.66 5.09 23.20
C PRO A 99 22.13 6.46 22.79
N ASN A 100 21.85 7.33 23.75
CA ASN A 100 21.32 8.69 23.50
C ASN A 100 19.99 8.79 22.73
N LEU A 101 19.34 7.67 22.37
CA LEU A 101 18.01 7.69 21.76
C LEU A 101 17.06 8.50 22.65
N PRO A 102 16.42 9.58 22.15
CA PRO A 102 15.67 10.49 23.02
C PRO A 102 14.41 9.87 23.63
N ALA A 103 13.68 9.07 22.85
CA ALA A 103 12.46 8.37 23.27
C ALA A 103 12.31 7.03 22.54
N SER A 104 11.41 6.17 23.02
CA SER A 104 11.14 4.90 22.33
C SER A 104 10.23 5.14 21.13
N PHE A 105 10.51 4.48 20.01
CA PHE A 105 9.68 4.55 18.79
C PHE A 105 9.72 3.21 18.05
N TYR A 106 8.71 2.94 17.21
CA TYR A 106 8.70 1.76 16.35
C TYR A 106 9.39 2.10 15.03
N GLY A 107 10.29 1.25 14.58
CA GLY A 107 11.10 1.57 13.40
C GLY A 107 11.54 0.36 12.62
N MET A 108 11.94 0.63 11.38
CA MET A 108 12.70 -0.28 10.53
C MET A 108 14.19 0.02 10.71
N LYS A 109 14.93 -0.92 11.30
CA LYS A 109 16.39 -0.83 11.44
C LYS A 109 17.09 -1.51 10.29
N LEU A 110 18.06 -0.77 9.78
CA LEU A 110 18.97 -1.13 8.72
C LEU A 110 20.36 -1.33 9.31
N ASP A 111 20.84 -2.58 9.32
CA ASP A 111 22.21 -2.94 9.73
C ASP A 111 23.20 -2.82 8.56
N VAL A 112 24.11 -1.85 8.66
CA VAL A 112 25.07 -1.54 7.59
C VAL A 112 26.37 -2.29 7.81
N SER A 113 26.77 -3.06 6.80
CA SER A 113 27.87 -4.01 6.87
C SER A 113 29.13 -3.50 6.19
N ALA A 114 29.62 -2.30 6.51
CA ALA A 114 30.94 -1.83 6.08
C ALA A 114 31.26 -0.44 6.65
N SER A 115 32.53 -0.04 6.50
CA SER A 115 33.05 1.29 6.81
C SER A 115 32.54 2.39 5.86
N ASP A 116 31.22 2.50 5.78
CA ASP A 116 30.52 3.44 4.94
C ASP A 116 30.14 4.68 5.74
N THR A 117 30.50 5.83 5.20
CA THR A 117 30.06 7.15 5.66
C THR A 117 28.78 7.60 4.98
N ALA A 118 28.25 6.81 4.04
CA ALA A 118 27.00 7.09 3.35
C ALA A 118 26.20 5.80 3.11
N LEU A 119 24.90 5.88 3.31
CA LEU A 119 23.93 4.82 3.06
C LEU A 119 22.84 5.36 2.14
N SER A 120 22.52 4.64 1.07
CA SER A 120 21.31 4.90 0.29
C SER A 120 20.48 3.63 0.18
N PHE A 121 19.18 3.76 0.35
CA PHE A 121 18.23 2.68 0.22
C PHE A 121 16.88 3.21 -0.21
N SER A 122 16.09 2.35 -0.83
CA SER A 122 14.71 2.64 -1.20
C SER A 122 13.83 1.42 -1.05
N PHE A 123 12.53 1.60 -0.95
CA PHE A 123 11.54 0.54 -0.89
C PHE A 123 10.17 1.07 -1.33
N ASP A 124 9.28 0.15 -1.69
CA ASP A 124 7.91 0.46 -2.10
C ASP A 124 6.92 -0.04 -1.02
N THR A 125 5.90 0.77 -0.75
CA THR A 125 4.88 0.43 0.24
C THR A 125 3.55 1.08 -0.08
N LEU A 126 2.48 0.53 0.46
CA LEU A 126 1.16 1.16 0.43
C LEU A 126 1.02 2.22 1.54
N ARG A 127 1.95 2.25 2.49
CA ARG A 127 1.95 3.18 3.63
C ARG A 127 2.21 4.61 3.15
N MET A 128 1.36 5.52 3.59
CA MET A 128 1.37 6.92 3.17
C MET A 128 2.55 7.70 3.77
N PRO A 129 3.00 8.77 3.10
CA PRO A 129 3.99 9.65 3.72
C PRO A 129 3.33 10.37 4.87
N VAL A 130 3.99 10.36 6.02
CA VAL A 130 3.65 11.19 7.18
C VAL A 130 4.94 11.71 7.79
N TRP A 131 4.83 12.71 8.67
CA TRP A 131 5.98 13.26 9.38
C TRP A 131 6.37 12.35 10.54
N GLY A 132 7.63 11.93 10.59
CA GLY A 132 8.15 11.08 11.66
C GLY A 132 9.64 11.28 11.91
N ASP A 133 10.20 10.37 12.70
CA ASP A 133 11.54 10.49 13.26
C ASP A 133 12.54 9.47 12.69
N PHE A 134 13.82 9.74 12.95
CA PHE A 134 14.90 8.80 12.67
C PHE A 134 15.94 8.79 13.77
N TYR A 135 16.68 7.70 13.86
CA TYR A 135 17.85 7.58 14.72
C TYR A 135 18.94 6.78 14.01
N ALA A 136 20.20 7.20 14.15
CA ALA A 136 21.35 6.47 13.63
C ALA A 136 22.51 6.43 14.62
N LYS A 137 23.38 5.43 14.48
CA LYS A 137 24.59 5.32 15.30
C LYS A 137 25.76 4.60 14.62
N ASP A 138 26.94 4.81 15.21
CA ASP A 138 28.13 3.95 15.13
C ASP A 138 28.47 3.40 16.53
N GLY A 139 29.68 2.87 16.68
CA GLY A 139 30.41 2.78 17.94
C GLY A 139 30.87 4.14 18.48
N LYS A 140 31.96 4.11 19.23
CA LYS A 140 32.45 5.26 20.00
C LYS A 140 33.65 5.93 19.34
N GLU A 141 33.78 7.24 19.57
CA GLU A 141 35.05 7.93 19.51
C GLU A 141 35.52 8.22 20.94
N GLY A 142 36.57 7.52 21.36
CA GLY A 142 36.96 7.50 22.77
C GLY A 142 35.82 6.95 23.65
N GLN A 143 35.24 7.82 24.50
CA GLN A 143 34.12 7.47 25.39
C GLN A 143 32.76 7.98 24.88
N VAL A 144 32.73 8.69 23.76
CA VAL A 144 31.52 9.33 23.23
C VAL A 144 30.90 8.43 22.17
N ASP A 145 29.64 8.05 22.33
CA ASP A 145 28.86 7.38 21.30
C ASP A 145 28.64 8.31 20.10
N CYS A 146 28.84 7.79 18.89
CA CYS A 146 28.50 8.53 17.66
C CYS A 146 27.05 8.23 17.35
N THR A 147 26.17 9.20 17.59
CA THR A 147 24.72 9.03 17.47
C THR A 147 24.10 10.29 16.93
N VAL A 148 23.07 10.17 16.10
CA VAL A 148 22.26 11.30 15.62
C VAL A 148 20.79 10.94 15.56
N TRP A 149 19.97 11.97 15.64
CA TRP A 149 18.52 11.94 15.47
C TRP A 149 18.06 13.30 14.97
N ASN A 150 16.86 13.38 14.41
CA ASN A 150 16.30 14.66 14.01
C ASN A 150 15.99 15.55 15.21
N ALA A 151 16.19 16.87 15.10
CA ALA A 151 15.98 17.80 16.21
C ALA A 151 14.54 17.82 16.74
N GLY A 152 13.60 17.37 15.92
CA GLY A 152 12.17 17.24 16.21
C GLY A 152 11.79 16.01 17.03
N PHE A 153 12.71 15.11 17.39
CA PHE A 153 12.41 13.77 17.91
C PHE A 153 11.45 13.73 19.12
N LEU A 154 11.53 14.71 20.02
CA LEU A 154 10.65 14.77 21.20
C LEU A 154 9.36 15.55 20.95
N THR A 155 9.23 16.15 19.77
CA THR A 155 8.00 16.80 19.33
C THR A 155 7.07 15.70 18.82
N PRO A 156 5.83 15.63 19.31
CA PRO A 156 4.87 14.64 18.81
C PRO A 156 4.72 14.74 17.29
N ASP A 157 4.59 13.59 16.63
CA ASP A 157 4.22 13.57 15.22
C ASP A 157 2.84 14.22 15.03
N PRO A 158 2.67 15.03 13.97
CA PRO A 158 1.34 15.42 13.53
C PRO A 158 0.47 14.19 13.33
N PRO A 159 -0.83 14.27 13.69
CA PRO A 159 -1.80 13.26 13.31
C PRO A 159 -1.70 12.94 11.82
N ALA A 160 -1.74 11.66 11.50
CA ALA A 160 -1.68 11.15 10.13
C ALA A 160 -3.04 11.17 9.41
N ASP A 161 -4.15 11.17 10.17
CA ASP A 161 -5.52 11.17 9.63
C ASP A 161 -5.91 12.58 9.15
N PRO A 162 -6.24 12.78 7.86
CA PRO A 162 -6.69 14.07 7.34
C PRO A 162 -7.99 14.61 7.98
N ALA A 163 -8.75 13.77 8.67
CA ALA A 163 -9.91 14.20 9.44
C ALA A 163 -9.54 14.82 10.81
N ASP A 164 -8.31 14.62 11.30
CA ASP A 164 -7.83 15.22 12.53
C ASP A 164 -7.54 16.72 12.32
N PRO A 165 -8.05 17.63 13.18
CA PRO A 165 -7.79 19.07 13.06
C PRO A 165 -6.31 19.46 13.19
N GLY A 166 -5.46 18.57 13.73
CA GLY A 166 -4.01 18.73 13.83
C GLY A 166 -3.24 18.15 12.64
N TYR A 167 -3.92 17.56 11.65
CA TYR A 167 -3.29 16.97 10.48
C TYR A 167 -2.39 17.95 9.73
N VAL A 168 -1.22 17.47 9.33
CA VAL A 168 -0.28 18.21 8.49
C VAL A 168 0.05 17.37 7.28
N ALA A 169 -0.41 17.81 6.11
CA ALA A 169 -0.18 17.12 4.86
C ALA A 169 1.32 16.99 4.54
N PRO A 170 1.73 15.88 3.90
CA PRO A 170 3.07 15.74 3.34
C PRO A 170 3.38 16.88 2.36
N ALA A 171 4.60 17.40 2.44
CA ALA A 171 5.06 18.50 1.62
C ALA A 171 6.56 18.41 1.40
N ASN A 172 7.07 19.25 0.49
CA ASN A 172 8.51 19.41 0.33
C ASN A 172 9.15 20.07 1.56
N GLY A 173 10.37 19.67 1.88
CA GLY A 173 11.14 20.13 3.04
C GLY A 173 10.83 19.33 4.31
N ALA A 174 11.39 19.78 5.42
CA ALA A 174 11.12 19.21 6.74
C ALA A 174 10.01 20.00 7.46
N TYR A 175 9.18 19.32 8.24
CA TYR A 175 8.20 19.96 9.14
C TYR A 175 8.57 19.65 10.58
N LEU A 176 8.76 20.68 11.43
CA LEU A 176 9.21 20.50 12.83
C LEU A 176 10.48 19.65 12.96
N ASN A 177 11.40 19.75 11.99
CA ASN A 177 12.58 18.90 11.86
C ASN A 177 12.22 17.40 11.81
N LYS A 178 11.10 17.03 11.19
CA LYS A 178 10.73 15.65 10.89
C LYS A 178 10.92 15.37 9.41
N LEU A 179 11.11 14.11 9.08
CA LEU A 179 11.23 13.61 7.71
C LEU A 179 9.92 12.94 7.31
N LEU A 180 9.73 12.72 6.01
CA LEU A 180 8.65 11.85 5.56
C LEU A 180 9.04 10.39 5.81
N VAL A 181 8.17 9.66 6.50
CA VAL A 181 8.31 8.24 6.82
C VAL A 181 7.04 7.48 6.39
N PRO A 182 7.14 6.16 6.14
CA PRO A 182 6.00 5.33 5.78
C PRO A 182 5.17 4.91 7.01
N ASP A 183 4.54 5.86 7.72
CA ASP A 183 3.73 5.57 8.90
C ASP A 183 2.21 5.78 8.65
N THR A 184 1.37 4.96 9.30
CA THR A 184 -0.06 4.62 9.12
C THR A 184 -0.46 3.76 7.91
N GLN A 185 -1.48 2.90 8.09
CA GLN A 185 -2.05 2.08 7.01
C GLN A 185 -2.51 2.99 5.87
N THR A 186 -2.13 2.59 4.64
CA THR A 186 -2.75 2.96 3.36
C THR A 186 -3.54 4.27 3.28
N GLY A 187 -2.93 5.36 2.80
CA GLY A 187 -3.72 6.50 2.28
C GLY A 187 -4.57 7.25 3.33
N PRO A 188 -5.26 8.35 2.99
CA PRO A 188 -6.67 8.39 3.32
C PRO A 188 -7.33 7.27 2.50
N GLY A 189 -7.30 6.07 3.05
CA GLY A 189 -8.11 4.94 2.65
C GLY A 189 -7.84 4.32 1.29
N ALA A 190 -7.63 3.02 1.30
CA ALA A 190 -7.72 2.16 0.13
C ALA A 190 -8.40 0.84 0.51
N GLY A 191 -9.66 0.66 0.13
CA GLY A 191 -10.30 -0.65 0.14
C GLY A 191 -10.04 -1.42 -1.16
N THR A 192 -10.41 -2.69 -1.16
CA THR A 192 -10.41 -3.53 -2.36
C THR A 192 -11.85 -3.84 -2.74
N LEU A 193 -12.22 -3.62 -4.00
CA LEU A 193 -13.45 -4.18 -4.55
C LEU A 193 -13.14 -5.54 -5.17
N GLU A 194 -13.86 -6.57 -4.78
CA GLU A 194 -13.82 -7.89 -5.42
C GLU A 194 -15.16 -8.18 -6.09
N ILE A 195 -15.11 -8.58 -7.36
CA ILE A 195 -16.29 -8.94 -8.15
C ILE A 195 -16.24 -10.45 -8.37
N ILE A 196 -17.34 -11.14 -8.06
CA ILE A 196 -17.44 -12.60 -8.19
C ILE A 196 -18.60 -12.95 -9.12
N LYS A 197 -18.28 -13.65 -10.21
CA LYS A 197 -19.25 -14.16 -11.18
C LYS A 197 -19.69 -15.57 -10.80
N PHE A 198 -21.00 -15.80 -10.76
CA PHE A 198 -21.55 -17.14 -10.56
C PHE A 198 -22.70 -17.45 -11.53
N PHE A 199 -22.99 -18.75 -11.64
CA PHE A 199 -24.14 -19.26 -12.37
C PHE A 199 -25.34 -19.31 -11.43
N ASP A 200 -26.42 -18.59 -11.76
CA ASP A 200 -27.60 -18.47 -10.89
C ASP A 200 -28.69 -19.49 -11.23
N GLY A 201 -28.29 -20.75 -11.39
CA GLY A 201 -29.20 -21.86 -11.64
C GLY A 201 -28.73 -23.13 -10.95
N ALA A 202 -29.55 -24.18 -11.02
CA ALA A 202 -29.26 -25.43 -10.33
C ALA A 202 -28.03 -26.16 -10.88
N VAL A 203 -27.81 -26.13 -12.21
CA VAL A 203 -26.70 -26.80 -12.89
C VAL A 203 -26.17 -25.91 -14.02
N PRO A 204 -24.89 -25.51 -14.01
CA PRO A 204 -24.29 -24.74 -15.09
C PRO A 204 -24.30 -25.54 -16.40
N PRO A 205 -24.72 -24.97 -17.53
CA PRO A 205 -24.65 -25.65 -18.81
C PRO A 205 -23.19 -25.73 -19.31
N PRO A 206 -22.86 -26.58 -20.29
CA PRO A 206 -21.50 -26.74 -20.80
C PRO A 206 -20.86 -25.45 -21.34
N GLU A 207 -21.68 -24.51 -21.81
CA GLU A 207 -21.27 -23.20 -22.31
C GLU A 207 -21.10 -22.14 -21.20
N TRP A 208 -21.36 -22.48 -19.93
CA TRP A 208 -21.04 -21.60 -18.81
C TRP A 208 -19.53 -21.48 -18.64
N ASP A 209 -19.05 -20.24 -18.77
CA ASP A 209 -17.69 -19.85 -18.43
C ASP A 209 -17.78 -18.61 -17.52
N PRO A 210 -17.24 -18.64 -16.29
CA PRO A 210 -17.28 -17.48 -15.41
C PRO A 210 -16.24 -16.41 -15.79
N ALA A 211 -15.35 -16.69 -16.76
CA ALA A 211 -14.37 -15.74 -17.27
C ALA A 211 -14.95 -14.79 -18.34
N GLY A 212 -14.32 -13.63 -18.50
CA GLY A 212 -14.63 -12.72 -19.60
C GLY A 212 -15.87 -11.84 -19.40
N TRP A 213 -16.47 -11.84 -18.21
CA TRP A 213 -17.62 -10.98 -17.91
C TRP A 213 -17.14 -9.58 -17.57
N GLU A 214 -17.77 -8.57 -18.18
CA GLU A 214 -17.32 -7.19 -18.09
C GLU A 214 -18.15 -6.37 -17.10
N PHE A 215 -17.44 -5.55 -16.32
CA PHE A 215 -18.01 -4.67 -15.31
C PHE A 215 -17.46 -3.28 -15.49
N ARG A 216 -18.31 -2.29 -15.22
CA ARG A 216 -17.89 -0.89 -15.11
C ARG A 216 -17.97 -0.42 -13.68
N LEU A 217 -16.85 0.10 -13.18
CA LEU A 217 -16.77 0.79 -11.91
C LEU A 217 -16.63 2.30 -12.16
N GLU A 218 -17.56 3.09 -11.64
CA GLU A 218 -17.61 4.53 -11.85
C GLU A 218 -17.75 5.30 -10.53
N GLY A 219 -17.24 6.53 -10.52
CA GLY A 219 -17.45 7.47 -9.43
C GLY A 219 -16.52 7.22 -8.24
N GLY A 220 -17.09 7.25 -7.04
CA GLY A 220 -16.34 7.26 -5.78
C GLY A 220 -15.51 8.52 -5.56
N PRO A 221 -14.81 8.61 -4.41
CA PRO A 221 -13.93 9.73 -4.11
C PRO A 221 -12.84 9.95 -5.17
N ASP A 222 -12.39 8.86 -5.78
CA ASP A 222 -11.37 8.85 -6.84
C ASP A 222 -11.87 9.30 -8.22
N GLN A 223 -13.19 9.39 -8.41
CA GLN A 223 -13.82 9.68 -9.71
C GLN A 223 -13.36 8.72 -10.82
N VAL A 224 -13.29 7.42 -10.51
CA VAL A 224 -12.83 6.40 -11.46
C VAL A 224 -13.84 6.17 -12.59
N ASN A 225 -13.35 5.59 -13.69
CA ASN A 225 -14.15 5.01 -14.77
C ASN A 225 -13.36 3.84 -15.37
N LEU A 226 -13.49 2.66 -14.75
CA LEU A 226 -12.69 1.49 -15.04
C LEU A 226 -13.54 0.39 -15.68
N LEU A 227 -12.93 -0.32 -16.63
CA LEU A 227 -13.45 -1.57 -17.19
C LEU A 227 -12.73 -2.73 -16.51
N LEU A 228 -13.48 -3.62 -15.87
CA LEU A 228 -12.98 -4.80 -15.16
C LEU A 228 -13.52 -6.05 -15.83
N THR A 229 -12.72 -7.10 -15.90
CA THR A 229 -13.09 -8.36 -16.56
C THR A 229 -12.71 -9.55 -15.69
N THR A 230 -13.64 -10.49 -15.49
CA THR A 230 -13.39 -11.68 -14.66
C THR A 230 -12.37 -12.63 -15.29
N GLY A 231 -11.51 -13.20 -14.45
CA GLY A 231 -10.56 -14.23 -14.80
C GLY A 231 -11.17 -15.63 -14.88
N GLY A 232 -10.33 -16.64 -15.13
CA GLY A 232 -10.72 -18.05 -15.27
C GLY A 232 -11.38 -18.66 -14.00
N ASP A 233 -11.17 -18.05 -12.85
CA ASP A 233 -11.79 -18.41 -11.57
C ASP A 233 -13.14 -17.71 -11.33
N GLY A 234 -13.57 -16.86 -12.26
CA GLY A 234 -14.79 -16.07 -12.14
C GLY A 234 -14.66 -14.80 -11.32
N SER A 235 -13.45 -14.38 -10.95
CA SER A 235 -13.26 -13.20 -10.11
C SER A 235 -12.45 -12.10 -10.79
N VAL A 236 -12.61 -10.86 -10.31
CA VAL A 236 -11.67 -9.76 -10.58
C VAL A 236 -11.62 -8.83 -9.37
N SER A 237 -10.42 -8.39 -9.00
CA SER A 237 -10.21 -7.49 -7.87
C SER A 237 -9.62 -6.17 -8.32
N GLN A 238 -10.16 -5.08 -7.79
CA GLN A 238 -9.64 -3.72 -7.93
C GLN A 238 -9.20 -3.21 -6.55
N PRO A 239 -7.91 -3.37 -6.21
CA PRO A 239 -7.35 -2.79 -4.98
C PRO A 239 -7.14 -1.28 -5.16
N GLY A 240 -6.86 -0.59 -4.04
CA GLY A 240 -6.38 0.79 -4.08
C GLY A 240 -7.50 1.84 -4.22
N LEU A 241 -8.74 1.51 -3.90
CA LEU A 241 -9.89 2.41 -4.05
C LEU A 241 -10.13 3.22 -2.77
N THR A 242 -10.19 4.55 -2.87
CA THR A 242 -10.51 5.39 -1.71
C THR A 242 -11.89 5.08 -1.12
N PRO A 243 -12.01 4.76 0.18
CA PRO A 243 -13.25 4.41 0.84
C PRO A 243 -14.35 5.42 0.58
N GLY A 244 -15.49 4.88 0.18
CA GLY A 244 -16.61 5.66 -0.28
C GLY A 244 -17.50 4.86 -1.21
N ASP A 245 -18.49 5.56 -1.75
CA ASP A 245 -19.55 4.96 -2.54
C ASP A 245 -19.21 5.00 -4.03
N TYR A 246 -19.07 3.83 -4.64
CA TYR A 246 -18.85 3.66 -6.08
C TYR A 246 -20.12 3.09 -6.73
N THR A 247 -20.27 3.29 -8.04
CA THR A 247 -21.30 2.62 -8.83
C THR A 247 -20.69 1.46 -9.59
N LEU A 248 -21.24 0.26 -9.42
CA LEU A 248 -20.78 -0.95 -10.09
C LEU A 248 -21.88 -1.52 -10.99
N THR A 249 -21.56 -1.74 -12.26
CA THR A 249 -22.51 -2.22 -13.27
C THR A 249 -21.92 -3.40 -14.05
N GLU A 250 -22.65 -4.52 -14.17
CA GLU A 250 -22.34 -5.54 -15.17
C GLU A 250 -22.80 -5.03 -16.54
N ILE A 251 -21.89 -5.05 -17.52
CA ILE A 251 -22.12 -4.52 -18.87
C ILE A 251 -21.80 -5.58 -19.92
N ASN A 252 -22.20 -5.32 -21.17
CA ASN A 252 -21.91 -6.21 -22.31
C ASN A 252 -22.33 -7.67 -22.09
N ILE A 253 -23.40 -7.88 -21.31
CA ILE A 253 -23.97 -9.20 -21.06
C ILE A 253 -24.27 -9.87 -22.41
N PRO A 254 -23.71 -11.07 -22.70
CA PRO A 254 -23.89 -11.71 -23.99
C PRO A 254 -25.39 -11.99 -24.27
N PRO A 255 -25.91 -11.82 -25.50
CA PRO A 255 -27.34 -11.91 -25.80
C PRO A 255 -28.04 -13.25 -25.46
N ALA A 256 -27.27 -14.31 -25.24
CA ALA A 256 -27.78 -15.62 -24.83
C ALA A 256 -27.97 -15.74 -23.30
N TRP A 257 -27.62 -14.70 -22.54
CA TRP A 257 -27.59 -14.67 -21.09
C TRP A 257 -28.31 -13.43 -20.56
N GLN A 258 -28.79 -13.54 -19.33
CA GLN A 258 -29.40 -12.45 -18.58
C GLN A 258 -28.86 -12.42 -17.16
N LEU A 259 -28.68 -11.21 -16.62
CA LEU A 259 -28.38 -10.99 -15.20
C LEU A 259 -29.65 -11.21 -14.39
N THR A 260 -29.58 -12.12 -13.43
CA THR A 260 -30.72 -12.47 -12.57
C THR A 260 -30.53 -12.13 -11.11
N ARG A 261 -29.28 -12.00 -10.65
CA ARG A 261 -29.01 -11.72 -9.25
C ARG A 261 -27.75 -10.88 -9.06
N VAL A 262 -27.86 -9.84 -8.21
CA VAL A 262 -26.73 -9.09 -7.68
C VAL A 262 -26.78 -9.20 -6.16
N LEU A 263 -25.70 -9.67 -5.54
CA LEU A 263 -25.60 -9.80 -4.08
C LEU A 263 -24.51 -8.88 -3.55
N TYR A 264 -24.88 -8.08 -2.57
CA TYR A 264 -23.97 -7.24 -1.81
C TYR A 264 -24.43 -7.19 -0.34
N ASP A 265 -23.51 -7.48 0.58
CA ASP A 265 -23.75 -7.59 2.02
C ASP A 265 -24.92 -8.54 2.38
N GLY A 266 -25.02 -9.66 1.66
CA GLY A 266 -26.07 -10.66 1.86
C GLY A 266 -27.48 -10.24 1.41
N LEU A 267 -27.61 -9.07 0.78
CA LEU A 267 -28.88 -8.55 0.25
C LEU A 267 -28.88 -8.58 -1.28
N GLU A 268 -30.07 -8.65 -1.87
CA GLU A 268 -30.26 -8.55 -3.33
C GLU A 268 -30.36 -7.10 -3.78
N TRP A 269 -29.67 -6.78 -4.87
CA TRP A 269 -29.61 -5.45 -5.48
C TRP A 269 -29.93 -5.50 -6.97
N GLN A 270 -30.13 -4.32 -7.56
CA GLN A 270 -30.25 -4.17 -9.01
C GLN A 270 -28.88 -3.93 -9.65
N ASN A 271 -28.78 -4.13 -10.96
CA ASN A 271 -27.59 -3.76 -11.71
C ASN A 271 -27.34 -2.24 -11.61
N GLY A 272 -26.09 -1.83 -11.54
CA GLY A 272 -25.73 -0.43 -11.29
C GLY A 272 -25.88 -0.02 -9.82
N LEU A 273 -25.65 -0.96 -8.88
CA LEU A 273 -25.73 -0.68 -7.45
C LEU A 273 -24.65 0.29 -6.99
N THR A 274 -24.95 1.02 -5.92
CA THR A 274 -23.93 1.69 -5.12
C THR A 274 -23.27 0.67 -4.18
N VAL A 275 -21.95 0.58 -4.25
CA VAL A 275 -21.13 -0.27 -3.38
C VAL A 275 -20.25 0.61 -2.50
N ALA A 276 -20.31 0.39 -1.18
CA ALA A 276 -19.43 1.07 -0.24
C ALA A 276 -18.10 0.30 -0.15
N VAL A 277 -17.04 0.90 -0.66
CA VAL A 277 -15.68 0.44 -0.41
C VAL A 277 -15.28 0.90 0.99
N VAL A 278 -14.90 -0.05 1.83
CA VAL A 278 -14.53 0.21 3.23
C VAL A 278 -13.03 0.20 3.39
N ASP A 279 -12.54 1.09 4.23
CA ASP A 279 -11.11 1.22 4.50
C ASP A 279 -10.48 -0.07 5.01
N GLY A 280 -9.35 -0.45 4.40
CA GLY A 280 -8.60 -1.66 4.73
C GLY A 280 -9.35 -2.98 4.53
N GLN A 281 -10.54 -2.98 3.93
CA GLN A 281 -11.36 -4.18 3.72
C GLN A 281 -11.48 -4.56 2.25
N THR A 282 -11.74 -5.85 2.02
CA THR A 282 -12.26 -6.33 0.74
C THR A 282 -13.77 -6.29 0.78
N THR A 283 -14.36 -5.43 -0.05
CA THR A 283 -15.78 -5.40 -0.34
C THR A 283 -16.07 -6.35 -1.51
N SER A 284 -16.78 -7.45 -1.26
CA SER A 284 -17.14 -8.41 -2.32
C SER A 284 -18.58 -8.18 -2.83
N VAL A 285 -18.76 -8.18 -4.15
CA VAL A 285 -20.06 -8.11 -4.83
C VAL A 285 -20.18 -9.29 -5.79
N MET A 286 -21.32 -10.00 -5.75
CA MET A 286 -21.53 -11.20 -6.58
C MET A 286 -22.59 -10.95 -7.65
N PHE A 287 -22.32 -11.41 -8.88
CA PHE A 287 -23.22 -11.29 -10.04
C PHE A 287 -23.57 -12.65 -10.62
N GLY A 288 -24.86 -12.94 -10.69
CA GLY A 288 -25.45 -14.21 -11.09
C GLY A 288 -26.19 -14.11 -12.41
N ASN A 289 -25.85 -14.96 -13.39
CA ASN A 289 -26.52 -14.96 -14.70
C ASN A 289 -27.02 -16.37 -15.02
N ILE A 290 -28.08 -16.41 -15.83
CA ILE A 290 -28.62 -17.63 -16.42
C ILE A 290 -28.81 -17.45 -17.94
N PRO A 291 -28.97 -18.53 -18.71
CA PRO A 291 -29.31 -18.43 -20.12
C PRO A 291 -30.69 -17.77 -20.28
N GLU A 292 -30.82 -16.95 -21.33
CA GLU A 292 -32.11 -16.44 -21.78
C GLU A 292 -33.07 -17.62 -22.05
N PRO A 293 -34.38 -17.53 -21.71
CA PRO A 293 -35.32 -18.64 -21.92
C PRO A 293 -35.40 -19.08 -23.40
N ALA A 294 -35.13 -18.16 -24.33
CA ALA A 294 -35.03 -18.47 -25.76
C ALA A 294 -33.76 -19.29 -26.12
N ALA A 295 -32.66 -19.11 -25.39
CA ALA A 295 -31.45 -19.91 -25.53
C ALA A 295 -31.67 -21.34 -25.01
N LEU A 296 -32.42 -21.48 -23.89
CA LEU A 296 -32.87 -22.78 -23.36
C LEU A 296 -33.69 -23.59 -24.38
N ALA A 297 -34.53 -22.94 -25.19
CA ALA A 297 -35.29 -23.61 -26.24
C ALA A 297 -34.39 -24.15 -27.39
N LEU A 298 -33.32 -23.43 -27.73
CA LEU A 298 -32.37 -23.86 -28.75
C LEU A 298 -31.48 -25.03 -28.27
N LEU A 299 -31.09 -25.00 -26.99
CA LEU A 299 -30.31 -26.06 -26.34
C LEU A 299 -31.14 -27.33 -26.11
N GLY A 300 -32.44 -27.20 -25.81
CA GLY A 300 -33.37 -28.32 -25.68
C GLY A 300 -33.73 -29.03 -26.99
N LEU A 301 -33.65 -28.33 -28.14
CA LEU A 301 -33.99 -28.89 -29.46
C LEU A 301 -32.87 -29.75 -30.07
N GLY A 302 -31.64 -29.64 -29.60
CA GLY A 302 -30.51 -30.49 -30.04
C GLY A 302 -30.62 -31.96 -29.59
N GLY A 303 -31.35 -32.24 -28.50
CA GLY A 303 -31.52 -33.59 -27.94
C GLY A 303 -32.72 -34.37 -28.48
N ALA A 304 -33.72 -33.71 -29.07
CA ALA A 304 -34.99 -34.35 -29.45
C ALA A 304 -35.10 -34.74 -30.94
N ALA A 305 -34.13 -34.35 -31.80
CA ALA A 305 -34.24 -34.55 -33.24
C ALA A 305 -33.67 -35.90 -33.78
N LEU A 306 -33.16 -36.80 -32.93
CA LEU A 306 -32.49 -38.02 -33.39
C LEU A 306 -33.12 -39.33 -32.87
N LEU A 307 -34.44 -39.53 -32.98
CA LEU A 307 -35.03 -40.87 -32.75
C LEU A 307 -36.37 -41.17 -33.45
N LEU A 308 -36.58 -40.65 -34.66
CA LEU A 308 -37.68 -41.13 -35.52
C LEU A 308 -37.25 -41.25 -36.99
N ARG A 309 -36.49 -42.31 -37.31
CA ARG A 309 -36.66 -43.10 -38.56
C ARG A 309 -35.67 -44.27 -38.65
N ARG A 310 -36.17 -45.48 -38.42
CA ARG A 310 -36.05 -46.61 -39.35
C ARG A 310 -36.89 -47.80 -38.87
N ARG A 311 -38.11 -47.90 -39.41
CA ARG A 311 -38.73 -49.19 -39.73
C ARG A 311 -38.73 -49.30 -41.26
N ARG A 312 -38.01 -50.29 -41.77
CA ARG A 312 -38.44 -51.14 -42.88
C ARG A 312 -38.14 -52.56 -42.48
#